data_AF-A0A9E2JID5-F1
#
_entry.id   AF-A0A9E2JID5-F1
#
_cell.length_a   1.000
_cell.length_b   1.000
_cell.length_c   1.000
_cell.angle_alpha   90.00
_cell.angle_beta   90.00
_cell.angle_gamma   90.00
#
_symmetry.space_group_name_H-M   'P 1'
#
loop_
_entity.id
_entity.type
_entity.pdbx_description
1 polymer ?
#
loop_
_entity_poly.entity_id
_entity_poly.type
_entity_poly.pdbx_seq_one_letter_code
_entity_poly.pdbx_strand_id
1 'polypeptide(L)'
;MRTVVALAMVATILCFVTVSCGPTQEQIKQAMDSWLGVDKNSLIAQNGPPSQVLNDGQGGEIFVYTNTTAQTSPGMFYGGMYYPG
;
A
#
# COMPACT_ATOMS: atom_id res chain seq x y z
N MET A 1 23.67 -27.14 -27.88
CA MET A 1 24.08 -25.98 -27.04
C MET A 1 23.14 -24.79 -27.18
N ARG A 2 22.86 -24.27 -28.38
CA ARG A 2 21.97 -23.09 -28.56
C ARG A 2 20.56 -23.23 -27.97
N THR A 3 19.94 -24.40 -28.12
CA THR A 3 18.58 -24.69 -27.60
C THR A 3 18.53 -24.82 -26.09
N VAL A 4 19.60 -25.36 -25.47
CA VAL A 4 19.72 -25.49 -24.01
C VAL A 4 19.91 -24.14 -23.34
N VAL A 5 20.70 -23.24 -23.95
CA VAL A 5 20.89 -21.86 -23.46
C VAL A 5 19.59 -21.06 -23.56
N ALA A 6 18.83 -21.22 -24.65
CA ALA A 6 17.53 -20.57 -24.80
C ALA A 6 16.51 -21.03 -23.73
N LEU A 7 16.45 -22.34 -23.45
CA LEU A 7 15.59 -22.89 -22.38
C LEU A 7 15.99 -22.38 -20.99
N ALA A 8 17.29 -22.31 -20.69
CA ALA A 8 17.78 -21.78 -19.42
C ALA A 8 17.43 -20.29 -19.22
N MET A 9 17.50 -19.48 -20.28
CA MET A 9 17.10 -18.07 -20.24
C MET A 9 15.61 -17.90 -19.99
N VAL A 10 14.76 -18.67 -20.68
CA VAL A 10 13.30 -18.63 -20.48
C VAL A 10 12.93 -19.06 -19.06
N ALA A 11 13.54 -20.12 -18.54
CA ALA A 11 13.33 -20.58 -17.17
C ALA A 11 13.73 -19.52 -16.14
N THR A 12 14.84 -18.82 -16.38
CA THR A 12 15.31 -17.74 -15.49
C THR A 12 14.33 -16.57 -15.47
N ILE A 13 13.88 -16.10 -16.63
CA ILE A 13 12.90 -15.01 -16.74
C ILE A 13 11.58 -15.41 -16.05
N LEU A 14 11.13 -16.65 -16.22
CA LEU A 14 9.92 -17.14 -15.60
C LEU A 14 10.02 -17.17 -14.07
N CYS A 15 11.17 -17.55 -13.52
CA CYS A 15 11.45 -17.46 -12.07
C CYS A 15 11.40 -16.03 -11.54
N PHE A 16 11.83 -15.03 -12.31
CA PHE A 16 11.77 -13.64 -11.86
C PHE A 16 10.34 -13.08 -11.85
N VAL A 17 9.45 -13.54 -12.74
CA VAL A 17 8.07 -13.05 -12.82
C VAL A 17 7.21 -13.60 -11.67
N THR A 18 7.46 -14.82 -11.21
CA THR A 18 6.63 -15.49 -10.19
C THR A 18 7.00 -15.17 -8.75
N VAL A 19 8.16 -14.55 -8.49
CA VAL A 19 8.67 -14.27 -7.12
C VAL A 19 8.37 -12.81 -6.69
N SER A 20 7.45 -12.11 -7.37
CA SER A 20 7.00 -10.80 -6.88
C SER A 20 6.20 -10.96 -5.58
N CYS A 21 6.87 -10.76 -4.45
CA CYS A 21 6.30 -10.83 -3.10
C CYS A 21 5.53 -9.53 -2.77
N GLY A 22 4.54 -9.19 -3.59
CA GLY A 22 3.60 -8.12 -3.34
C GLY A 22 2.26 -8.69 -2.86
N PRO A 23 1.41 -7.88 -2.19
CA PRO A 23 0.04 -8.29 -1.93
C PRO A 23 -0.65 -8.59 -3.26
N THR A 24 -1.32 -9.74 -3.34
CA THR A 24 -2.05 -10.09 -4.57
C THR A 24 -3.23 -9.13 -4.73
N GLN A 25 -3.68 -8.95 -5.98
CA GLN A 25 -4.89 -8.15 -6.25
C GLN A 25 -6.10 -8.65 -5.44
N GLU A 26 -6.15 -9.95 -5.18
CA GLU A 26 -7.20 -10.58 -4.38
C GLU A 26 -7.15 -10.13 -2.92
N GLN A 27 -5.97 -10.03 -2.31
CA GLN A 27 -5.83 -9.54 -0.93
C GLN A 27 -6.24 -8.08 -0.78
N ILE A 28 -5.89 -7.23 -1.76
CA ILE A 28 -6.31 -5.82 -1.78
C ILE A 28 -7.84 -5.74 -1.90
N LYS A 29 -8.43 -6.51 -2.81
CA LYS A 29 -9.87 -6.53 -3.01
C LYS A 29 -10.60 -6.99 -1.75
N GLN A 30 -10.14 -8.06 -1.10
CA GLN A 30 -10.74 -8.55 0.14
C GLN A 30 -10.72 -7.49 1.25
N ALA A 31 -9.62 -6.74 1.38
CA ALA A 31 -9.54 -5.64 2.34
C ALA A 31 -10.53 -4.51 2.00
N MET A 32 -10.62 -4.11 0.73
CA MET A 32 -11.57 -3.06 0.31
C MET A 32 -13.03 -3.49 0.46
N ASP A 33 -13.35 -4.75 0.12
CA ASP A 33 -14.69 -5.31 0.26
C ASP A 33 -15.12 -5.34 1.73
N SER A 34 -14.19 -5.55 2.66
CA SER A 34 -14.48 -5.55 4.11
C SER A 34 -14.98 -4.21 4.64
N TRP A 35 -14.77 -3.12 3.89
CA TRP A 35 -15.22 -1.79 4.28
C TRP A 35 -16.64 -1.47 3.80
N LEU A 36 -17.18 -2.24 2.85
CA LEU A 36 -18.49 -1.99 2.28
C LEU A 36 -19.61 -2.39 3.26
N GLY A 37 -20.56 -1.48 3.48
CA GLY A 37 -21.73 -1.71 4.34
C GLY A 37 -21.45 -1.65 5.84
N VAL A 38 -20.21 -1.36 6.24
CA VAL A 38 -19.82 -1.20 7.65
C VAL A 38 -20.01 0.25 8.08
N ASP A 39 -20.43 0.47 9.33
CA ASP A 39 -20.55 1.82 9.90
C ASP A 39 -19.18 2.53 9.96
N LYS A 40 -19.17 3.85 9.70
CA LYS A 40 -17.92 4.63 9.69
C LYS A 40 -17.17 4.58 11.01
N ASN A 41 -17.86 4.53 12.16
CA ASN A 41 -17.19 4.45 13.46
C ASN A 41 -16.48 3.10 13.65
N SER A 42 -17.00 2.03 13.06
CA SER A 42 -16.33 0.72 13.06
C SER A 42 -15.05 0.75 12.22
N LEU A 43 -15.04 1.45 11.09
CA LEU A 43 -13.83 1.63 10.28
C LEU A 43 -12.76 2.45 11.02
N ILE A 44 -13.18 3.50 11.74
CA ILE A 44 -12.29 4.31 12.59
C ILE A 44 -11.78 3.48 13.78
N ALA A 45 -12.62 2.64 14.38
CA ALA A 45 -12.20 1.76 15.47
C ALA A 45 -11.18 0.70 15.01
N GLN A 46 -11.33 0.18 13.78
CA GLN A 46 -10.43 -0.83 13.22
C GLN A 46 -9.10 -0.24 12.71
N ASN A 47 -9.14 0.91 12.03
CA ASN A 47 -7.97 1.50 11.36
C ASN A 47 -7.33 2.66 12.14
N GLY A 48 -7.93 3.07 13.27
CA GLY A 48 -7.54 4.27 14.01
C GLY A 48 -8.18 5.54 13.44
N PRO A 49 -7.80 6.73 13.97
CA PRO A 49 -8.29 7.99 13.42
C PRO A 49 -7.72 8.23 12.00
N PRO A 50 -8.54 8.75 11.06
CA PRO A 50 -8.07 9.09 9.72
C PRO A 50 -7.05 10.23 9.78
N SER A 51 -6.09 10.20 8.86
CA SER A 51 -5.12 11.29 8.68
C SER A 51 -5.79 12.55 8.12
N GLN A 52 -6.78 12.38 7.24
CA GLN A 52 -7.59 13.48 6.69
C GLN A 52 -9.01 13.01 6.42
N VAL A 53 -9.97 13.94 6.50
CA VAL A 53 -11.36 13.74 6.08
C VAL A 53 -11.70 14.82 5.06
N LEU A 54 -12.10 14.40 3.86
CA LEU A 54 -12.46 15.29 2.76
C LEU A 54 -13.95 15.15 2.44
N ASN A 55 -14.55 16.21 1.87
CA ASN A 55 -15.91 16.14 1.34
C ASN A 55 -15.86 15.60 -0.10
N ASP A 56 -16.80 14.73 -0.49
CA ASP A 56 -16.87 14.15 -1.83
C ASP A 56 -17.62 15.03 -2.87
N GLY A 57 -18.14 16.19 -2.43
CA GLY A 57 -18.93 17.12 -3.24
C GLY A 57 -20.41 16.76 -3.38
N GLN A 58 -20.85 15.62 -2.84
CA GLN A 58 -22.23 15.10 -2.93
C GLN A 58 -22.87 14.85 -1.56
N GLY A 59 -22.22 15.30 -0.49
CA GLY A 59 -22.68 15.15 0.88
C GLY A 59 -22.13 13.93 1.61
N GLY A 60 -21.21 13.19 0.98
CA GLY A 60 -20.42 12.14 1.60
C GLY A 60 -19.05 12.63 2.09
N GLU A 61 -18.33 11.70 2.72
CA GLU A 61 -17.04 11.93 3.36
C GLU A 61 -16.01 10.90 2.86
N ILE A 62 -14.79 11.35 2.58
CA ILE A 62 -13.65 10.52 2.18
C ILE A 62 -12.65 10.49 3.33
N PHE A 63 -12.40 9.31 3.88
CA PHE A 63 -11.46 9.08 4.97
C PHE A 63 -10.12 8.64 4.39
N VAL A 64 -9.05 9.39 4.67
CA VAL A 64 -7.70 9.11 4.18
C VAL A 64 -6.85 8.58 5.33
N TYR A 65 -6.32 7.37 5.17
CA TYR A 65 -5.40 6.75 6.13
C TYR A 65 -4.01 6.67 5.51
N THR A 66 -3.05 7.41 6.06
CA THR A 66 -1.65 7.38 5.60
C THR A 66 -0.74 6.88 6.70
N ASN A 67 0.06 5.86 6.39
CA ASN A 67 1.16 5.43 7.26
C ASN A 67 2.47 5.94 6.67
N THR A 68 3.04 6.97 7.28
CA THR A 68 4.35 7.51 6.89
C THR A 68 5.44 6.79 7.66
N THR A 69 6.02 5.76 7.07
CA THR A 69 7.24 5.16 7.61
C THR A 69 8.42 6.08 7.29
N ALA A 70 8.98 6.72 8.32
CA ALA A 70 10.24 7.42 8.16
C ALA A 70 11.34 6.37 7.94
N GLN A 71 11.85 6.25 6.71
CA GLN A 71 13.07 5.51 6.46
C GLN A 71 14.25 6.31 7.01
N THR A 72 14.48 6.24 8.32
CA THR A 72 15.70 6.76 8.94
C THR A 72 16.74 5.66 8.92
N SER A 73 17.89 5.87 8.29
CA SER A 73 19.04 5.00 8.55
C SER A 73 19.50 5.22 10.00
N PRO A 74 19.94 4.17 10.72
CA PRO A 74 20.51 4.35 12.06
C PRO A 74 21.63 5.39 12.01
N GLY A 75 21.45 6.52 12.70
CA GLY A 75 22.42 7.62 12.74
C GLY A 75 22.17 8.80 11.79
N MET A 76 21.14 8.77 10.93
CA MET A 76 20.73 9.93 10.13
C MET A 76 19.28 10.31 10.44
N PHE A 77 19.12 11.10 11.50
CA PHE A 77 17.95 11.96 11.63
C PHE A 77 18.18 13.20 10.76
N TYR A 78 17.61 13.23 9.55
CA TYR A 78 17.29 14.52 8.91
C TYR A 78 16.00 15.05 9.55
N GLY A 79 16.11 15.39 10.83
CA GLY A 79 15.09 16.15 11.53
C GLY A 79 15.21 17.61 11.10
N GLY A 80 14.22 18.09 10.34
CA GLY A 80 13.98 19.52 10.23
C GLY A 80 13.65 20.00 8.82
N MET A 81 12.37 19.94 8.46
CA MET A 81 11.71 21.08 7.83
C MET A 81 10.27 21.15 8.37
N TYR A 82 10.16 21.76 9.55
CA TYR A 82 8.92 22.32 10.05
C TYR A 82 8.65 23.57 9.19
N TYR A 83 7.58 23.56 8.38
CA TYR A 83 7.03 24.79 7.79
C TYR A 83 5.86 25.24 8.66
N PRO A 84 6.04 26.20 9.58
CA PRO A 84 4.92 26.97 10.09
C PRO A 84 4.52 28.00 9.01
N GLY A 85 3.22 28.11 8.76
CA GLY A 85 2.64 29.25 8.04
C GLY A 85 2.72 30.54 8.86
#